data_AF-A0AAW8QB46-F1
#
_entry.id   AF-A0AAW8QB46-F1
#
_cell.length_a   1.000
_cell.length_b   1.000
_cell.length_c   1.000
_cell.angle_alpha   90.00
_cell.angle_beta   90.00
_cell.angle_gamma   90.00
#
_symmetry.space_group_name_H-M   'P 1'
#
loop_
_entity.id
_entity.type
_entity.pdbx_description
1 polymer ?
#
loop_
_entity_poly.entity_id
_entity_poly.type
_entity_poly.pdbx_seq_one_letter_code
_entity_poly.pdbx_strand_id
1 'polypeptide(L)'
;MNFSIYWQHADAVSKTLYFILLAMSIATWTVFILRLMGTRQLKQQAYAQLSQAITSLKAKLQPLSFEQRKAVAEQALLRQISAEKANADKGISVLGTIASIAPFVGLFGTVWGIFHALVAVGKSGQAGLAQVATPVGEALIMTGLGLAVAIPAVLAYNICVRANRGLAHDLQDQAHSLLIDTMLQQDSTVKSDVKTAQQSYVGGQA
;
A
#
# COMPACT_ATOMS: atom_id res chain seq x y z
N MET A 1 -38.47 3.57 0.74
CA MET A 1 -38.25 5.03 0.74
C MET A 1 -37.69 5.41 -0.61
N ASN A 2 -38.35 6.33 -1.34
CA ASN A 2 -37.90 6.76 -2.66
C ASN A 2 -36.66 7.66 -2.50
N PHE A 3 -35.50 7.24 -3.02
CA PHE A 3 -34.29 8.07 -3.08
C PHE A 3 -34.52 9.41 -3.81
N SER A 4 -35.53 9.45 -4.69
CA SER A 4 -35.98 10.67 -5.36
C SER A 4 -36.52 11.75 -4.41
N ILE A 5 -37.14 11.37 -3.29
CA ILE A 5 -37.66 12.32 -2.29
C ILE A 5 -36.49 12.96 -1.52
N TYR A 6 -35.49 12.16 -1.14
CA TYR A 6 -34.26 12.65 -0.50
C TYR A 6 -33.57 13.72 -1.34
N TRP A 7 -33.46 13.50 -2.65
CA TRP A 7 -32.77 14.44 -3.55
C TRP A 7 -33.51 15.77 -3.72
N GLN A 8 -34.84 15.76 -3.60
CA GLN A 8 -35.67 16.97 -3.66
C GLN A 8 -35.54 17.83 -2.40
N HIS A 9 -35.32 17.22 -1.23
CA HIS A 9 -35.18 17.94 0.04
C HIS A 9 -33.73 18.16 0.48
N ALA A 10 -32.75 17.53 -0.17
CA ALA A 10 -31.34 17.67 0.18
C ALA A 10 -30.78 19.05 -0.18
N ASP A 11 -30.21 19.69 0.83
CA ASP A 11 -29.54 20.98 0.72
C ASP A 11 -28.18 20.87 0.00
N ALA A 12 -27.60 22.00 -0.41
CA ALA A 12 -26.38 22.04 -1.22
C ALA A 12 -25.18 21.33 -0.56
N VAL A 13 -25.06 21.43 0.77
CA VAL A 13 -24.00 20.76 1.54
C VAL A 13 -24.16 19.25 1.50
N SER A 14 -25.36 18.72 1.76
CA SER A 14 -25.63 17.27 1.73
C SER A 14 -25.33 16.67 0.36
N LYS A 15 -25.72 17.38 -0.72
CA LYS A 15 -25.39 16.98 -2.10
C LYS A 15 -23.87 16.96 -2.34
N THR A 16 -23.16 17.97 -1.88
CA THR A 16 -21.69 18.06 -2.02
C THR A 16 -21.00 16.90 -1.31
N LEU A 17 -21.38 16.63 -0.06
CA LEU A 17 -20.81 15.54 0.72
C LEU A 17 -21.10 14.17 0.09
N TYR A 18 -22.29 13.99 -0.49
CA TYR A 18 -22.64 12.77 -1.22
C TYR A 18 -21.69 12.53 -2.41
N PHE A 19 -21.43 13.55 -3.22
CA PHE A 19 -20.47 13.44 -4.33
C PHE A 19 -19.03 13.20 -3.86
N ILE A 20 -18.64 13.80 -2.73
CA ILE A 20 -17.34 13.53 -2.11
C ILE A 20 -17.23 12.05 -1.71
N LEU A 21 -18.24 11.50 -1.02
CA LEU A 21 -18.28 10.08 -0.65
C LEU A 21 -18.28 9.17 -1.89
N LEU A 22 -19.01 9.53 -2.94
CA LEU A 22 -19.02 8.80 -4.21
C LEU A 22 -17.62 8.78 -4.85
N ALA A 23 -16.96 9.93 -4.93
CA ALA A 23 -15.61 10.05 -5.46
C ALA A 23 -14.60 9.22 -4.64
N MET A 24 -14.70 9.26 -3.31
CA MET A 24 -13.89 8.43 -2.40
C MET A 24 -14.14 6.93 -2.62
N SER A 25 -15.40 6.53 -2.86
CA SER A 25 -15.75 5.14 -3.18
C SER A 25 -15.12 4.69 -4.49
N ILE A 26 -15.26 5.49 -5.56
CA ILE A 26 -14.67 5.21 -6.87
C ILE A 26 -13.15 5.11 -6.78
N ALA A 27 -12.50 6.06 -6.07
CA ALA A 27 -11.06 6.03 -5.85
C ALA A 27 -10.63 4.77 -5.11
N THR A 28 -11.36 4.37 -4.06
CA THR A 28 -11.10 3.15 -3.29
C THR A 28 -11.12 1.90 -4.19
N TRP A 29 -12.18 1.72 -4.97
CA TRP A 29 -12.32 0.58 -5.88
C TRP A 29 -11.27 0.60 -6.98
N THR A 30 -10.97 1.77 -7.55
CA THR A 30 -9.95 1.93 -8.58
C THR A 30 -8.58 1.50 -8.05
N VAL A 31 -8.15 2.03 -6.91
CA VAL A 31 -6.86 1.68 -6.31
C VAL A 31 -6.83 0.21 -5.90
N PHE A 32 -7.92 -0.31 -5.32
CA PHE A 32 -8.00 -1.72 -4.92
C PHE A 32 -7.86 -2.67 -6.10
N ILE A 33 -8.56 -2.43 -7.21
CA ILE A 33 -8.49 -3.27 -8.42
C ILE A 33 -7.09 -3.20 -9.03
N LEU A 34 -6.55 -1.98 -9.20
CA LEU A 34 -5.20 -1.78 -9.74
C LEU A 34 -4.15 -2.52 -8.89
N ARG A 35 -4.27 -2.46 -7.56
CA ARG A 35 -3.36 -3.14 -6.63
C ARG A 35 -3.55 -4.64 -6.60
N LEU A 36 -4.78 -5.13 -6.68
CA LEU A 36 -5.08 -6.56 -6.66
C LEU A 36 -4.53 -7.25 -7.92
N MET A 37 -4.66 -6.61 -9.08
CA MET A 37 -4.07 -7.07 -10.33
C MET A 37 -2.54 -6.92 -10.31
N GLY A 38 -2.04 -5.77 -9.82
CA GLY A 38 -0.62 -5.46 -9.74
C GLY A 38 0.15 -6.41 -8.82
N THR A 39 -0.39 -6.79 -7.66
CA THR A 39 0.29 -7.71 -6.71
C THR A 39 0.60 -9.07 -7.36
N ARG A 40 -0.25 -9.53 -8.29
CA ARG A 40 -0.01 -10.77 -9.03
C ARG A 40 1.09 -10.63 -10.09
N GLN A 41 1.22 -9.45 -10.72
CA GLN A 41 2.24 -9.18 -11.74
C GLN A 41 3.60 -8.75 -11.16
N LEU A 42 3.58 -8.00 -10.05
CA LEU A 42 4.75 -7.54 -9.31
C LEU A 42 5.60 -8.70 -8.82
N LYS A 43 5.00 -9.84 -8.44
CA LYS A 43 5.79 -11.01 -8.04
C LYS A 43 6.70 -11.48 -9.18
N GLN A 44 6.16 -11.63 -10.40
CA GLN A 44 6.94 -12.05 -11.57
C GLN A 44 7.95 -10.97 -12.04
N GLN A 45 7.55 -9.70 -12.03
CA GLN A 45 8.44 -8.60 -12.44
C GLN A 45 9.57 -8.34 -11.44
N ALA A 46 9.29 -8.45 -10.14
CA ALA A 46 10.30 -8.32 -9.08
C ALA A 46 11.35 -9.44 -9.19
N TYR A 47 10.94 -10.68 -9.48
CA TYR A 47 11.89 -11.77 -9.75
C TYR A 47 12.81 -11.45 -10.95
N ALA A 48 12.25 -10.92 -12.04
CA ALA A 48 13.03 -10.57 -13.23
C ALA A 48 13.98 -9.39 -12.97
N GLN A 49 13.53 -8.34 -12.27
CA GLN A 49 14.35 -7.17 -11.94
C GLN A 49 15.44 -7.50 -10.90
N LEU A 50 15.13 -8.34 -9.92
CA LEU A 50 16.11 -8.76 -8.91
C LEU A 50 17.24 -9.58 -9.56
N SER A 51 16.93 -10.49 -10.48
CA SER A 51 17.96 -11.27 -11.17
C SER A 51 18.86 -10.39 -12.04
N GLN A 52 18.30 -9.39 -12.71
CA GLN A 52 19.06 -8.41 -13.50
C GLN A 52 19.92 -7.49 -12.62
N ALA A 53 19.36 -6.97 -11.53
CA ALA A 53 20.09 -6.15 -10.57
C ALA A 53 21.30 -6.90 -10.02
N ILE A 54 21.13 -8.16 -9.63
CA ILE A 54 22.21 -8.99 -9.09
C ILE A 54 23.25 -9.32 -10.14
N THR A 55 22.85 -9.60 -11.38
CA THR A 55 23.79 -9.83 -12.49
C THR A 55 24.66 -8.58 -12.73
N SER A 56 24.05 -7.40 -12.72
CA SER A 56 24.78 -6.13 -12.87
C SER A 56 25.68 -5.80 -11.67
N LEU A 57 25.25 -6.19 -10.46
CA LEU A 57 26.02 -6.01 -9.23
C LEU A 57 27.24 -6.95 -9.23
N LYS A 58 27.07 -8.21 -9.62
CA LYS A 58 28.15 -9.20 -9.75
C LYS A 58 29.25 -8.72 -10.69
N ALA A 59 28.89 -8.13 -11.82
CA ALA A 59 29.85 -7.55 -12.77
C ALA A 59 30.62 -6.35 -12.19
N LYS A 60 29.95 -5.49 -11.40
CA LYS A 60 30.60 -4.33 -10.74
C LYS A 60 31.46 -4.70 -9.54
N LEU A 61 31.19 -5.84 -8.90
CA LEU A 61 31.94 -6.28 -7.72
C LEU A 61 33.20 -7.09 -8.05
N GLN A 62 33.39 -7.57 -9.29
CA GLN A 62 34.58 -8.32 -9.70
C GLN A 62 35.96 -7.70 -9.36
N PRO A 63 36.14 -6.37 -9.22
CA PRO A 63 37.44 -5.76 -8.92
C PRO A 63 37.71 -5.28 -7.47
N LEU A 64 36.77 -5.36 -6.51
CA LEU A 64 36.98 -4.80 -5.14
C LEU A 64 37.68 -5.77 -4.14
N SER A 65 38.05 -5.36 -2.92
CA SER A 65 38.52 -6.30 -1.87
C SER A 65 37.34 -7.02 -1.18
N PHE A 66 37.55 -8.21 -0.59
CA PHE A 66 36.47 -9.05 -0.01
C PHE A 66 35.59 -8.31 1.01
N GLU A 67 36.20 -7.55 1.91
CA GLU A 67 35.50 -6.82 2.98
C GLU A 67 34.73 -5.62 2.43
N GLN A 68 35.31 -4.88 1.48
CA GLN A 68 34.66 -3.76 0.80
C GLN A 68 33.52 -4.23 -0.12
N ARG A 69 33.67 -5.38 -0.78
CA ARG A 69 32.61 -6.02 -1.59
C ARG A 69 31.38 -6.35 -0.75
N LYS A 70 31.59 -6.98 0.42
CA LYS A 70 30.50 -7.34 1.33
C LYS A 70 29.69 -6.11 1.75
N ALA A 71 30.38 -5.09 2.28
CA ALA A 71 29.72 -3.88 2.75
C ALA A 71 29.00 -3.11 1.61
N VAL A 72 29.62 -2.99 0.44
CA VAL A 72 29.03 -2.31 -0.72
C VAL A 72 27.85 -3.10 -1.30
N ALA A 73 27.94 -4.44 -1.38
CA ALA A 73 26.83 -5.28 -1.82
C ALA A 73 25.64 -5.20 -0.88
N GLU A 74 25.87 -5.34 0.42
CA GLU A 74 24.84 -5.27 1.45
C GLU A 74 24.13 -3.91 1.42
N GLN A 75 24.89 -2.82 1.36
CA GLN A 75 24.34 -1.47 1.31
C GLN A 75 23.57 -1.19 0.00
N ALA A 76 24.05 -1.69 -1.15
CA ALA A 76 23.35 -1.56 -2.42
C ALA A 76 22.02 -2.34 -2.43
N LEU A 77 22.02 -3.54 -1.87
CA LEU A 77 20.87 -4.43 -1.76
C LEU A 77 19.80 -3.84 -0.84
N LEU A 78 20.17 -3.35 0.34
CA LEU A 78 19.27 -2.66 1.27
C LEU A 78 18.64 -1.42 0.64
N ARG A 79 19.42 -0.66 -0.14
CA ARG A 79 18.92 0.50 -0.87
C ARG A 79 17.91 0.11 -1.95
N GLN A 80 18.16 -0.97 -2.68
CA GLN A 80 17.22 -1.50 -3.68
C GLN A 80 15.92 -2.00 -3.06
N ILE A 81 16.00 -2.80 -1.99
CA ILE A 81 14.82 -3.27 -1.25
C ILE A 81 13.99 -2.08 -0.74
N SER A 82 14.66 -1.06 -0.19
CA SER A 82 14.00 0.15 0.31
C SER A 82 13.29 0.93 -0.81
N ALA A 83 13.91 1.07 -1.97
CA ALA A 83 13.32 1.73 -3.13
C ALA A 83 12.09 0.98 -3.65
N GLU A 84 12.18 -0.35 -3.72
CA GLU A 84 11.08 -1.19 -4.18
C GLU A 84 9.91 -1.20 -3.20
N LYS A 85 10.19 -1.24 -1.89
CA LYS A 85 9.19 -1.05 -0.85
C LYS A 85 8.48 0.30 -0.98
N ALA A 86 9.23 1.39 -1.20
CA ALA A 86 8.65 2.71 -1.37
C ALA A 86 7.74 2.79 -2.61
N ASN A 87 8.09 2.13 -3.71
CA ASN A 87 7.21 2.01 -4.88
C ASN A 87 5.97 1.17 -4.57
N ALA A 88 6.14 0.06 -3.85
CA ALA A 88 5.05 -0.79 -3.42
C ALA A 88 4.09 -0.07 -2.45
N ASP A 89 4.53 0.91 -1.66
CA ASP A 89 3.65 1.64 -0.73
C ASP A 89 2.82 2.75 -1.41
N LYS A 90 3.12 3.14 -2.66
CA LYS A 90 2.42 4.22 -3.38
C LYS A 90 0.91 3.96 -3.54
N GLY A 91 0.07 4.90 -3.15
CA GLY A 91 -1.39 4.79 -3.27
C GLY A 91 -2.07 3.97 -2.17
N ILE A 92 -1.33 3.20 -1.36
CA ILE A 92 -1.87 2.56 -0.15
C ILE A 92 -2.18 3.62 0.91
N SER A 93 -1.38 4.69 0.98
CA SER A 93 -1.66 5.84 1.85
C SER A 93 -3.02 6.47 1.57
N VAL A 94 -3.42 6.58 0.29
CA VAL A 94 -4.72 7.14 -0.12
C VAL A 94 -5.88 6.29 0.40
N LEU A 95 -5.77 4.96 0.29
CA LEU A 95 -6.74 4.02 0.88
C LEU A 95 -6.85 4.22 2.40
N GLY A 96 -5.72 4.37 3.10
CA GLY A 96 -5.69 4.63 4.53
C GLY A 96 -6.34 5.97 4.91
N THR A 97 -6.12 7.01 4.11
CA THR A 97 -6.75 8.33 4.30
C THR A 97 -8.26 8.29 4.05
N ILE A 98 -8.72 7.62 3.00
CA ILE A 98 -10.17 7.48 2.72
C ILE A 98 -10.82 6.66 3.84
N ALA A 99 -10.19 5.56 4.26
CA ALA A 99 -10.65 4.71 5.34
C ALA A 99 -10.86 5.48 6.66
N SER A 100 -9.97 6.43 6.99
CA SER A 100 -10.08 7.23 8.21
C SER A 100 -11.05 8.40 8.08
N ILE A 101 -11.14 9.06 6.92
CA ILE A 101 -11.90 10.29 6.75
C ILE A 101 -13.37 10.05 6.36
N ALA A 102 -13.68 9.01 5.58
CA ALA A 102 -15.03 8.75 5.09
C ALA A 102 -16.12 8.64 6.19
N PRO A 103 -15.86 8.00 7.36
CA PRO A 103 -16.83 7.99 8.46
C PRO A 103 -17.15 9.40 8.99
N PHE A 104 -16.14 10.27 9.07
CA PHE A 104 -16.31 11.64 9.55
C PHE A 104 -17.06 12.51 8.54
N VAL A 105 -16.89 12.27 7.24
CA VAL A 105 -17.69 12.93 6.20
C VAL A 105 -19.17 12.55 6.33
N GLY A 106 -19.46 11.27 6.59
CA GLY A 106 -20.82 10.79 6.87
C GLY A 106 -21.42 11.41 8.15
N LEU A 107 -20.65 11.42 9.24
CA LEU A 107 -21.03 12.02 10.51
C LEU A 107 -21.31 13.52 10.36
N PHE A 108 -20.44 14.26 9.66
CA PHE A 108 -20.65 15.68 9.39
C PHE A 108 -21.98 15.91 8.65
N GLY A 109 -22.29 15.06 7.67
CA GLY A 109 -23.57 15.11 6.98
C GLY A 109 -24.77 14.84 7.88
N THR A 110 -24.68 13.91 8.86
CA THR A 110 -25.74 13.76 9.86
C THR A 110 -25.93 15.01 10.72
N VAL A 111 -24.83 15.59 11.20
CA VAL A 111 -24.88 16.79 12.05
C VAL A 111 -25.50 17.96 11.28
N TRP A 112 -25.11 18.16 10.02
CA TRP A 112 -25.67 19.20 9.17
C TRP A 112 -27.17 19.01 8.90
N GLY A 113 -27.59 17.78 8.60
CA GLY A 113 -28.99 17.45 8.34
C GLY A 113 -29.89 17.67 9.57
N ILE A 114 -29.45 17.23 10.75
CA ILE A 114 -30.16 17.46 12.01
C ILE A 114 -30.21 18.96 12.33
N PHE A 115 -29.11 19.69 12.12
CA PHE A 115 -29.07 21.14 12.31
C PHE A 115 -30.10 21.86 11.43
N HIS A 116 -30.19 21.53 10.14
CA HIS A 116 -31.18 22.13 9.24
C HIS A 116 -32.62 21.79 9.65
N ALA A 117 -32.86 20.56 10.09
CA ALA A 117 -34.18 20.15 10.59
C ALA A 117 -34.62 20.98 11.81
N LEU A 118 -33.72 21.18 12.77
CA LEU A 118 -34.00 21.95 13.98
C LEU A 118 -34.21 23.45 13.68
N VAL A 119 -33.43 24.02 12.76
CA VAL A 119 -33.63 25.40 12.31
C VAL A 119 -34.99 25.58 11.63
N ALA A 120 -35.43 24.62 10.82
CA ALA A 120 -36.74 24.67 10.16
C ALA A 120 -37.89 24.64 11.18
N VAL A 121 -37.79 23.78 12.21
CA VAL A 121 -38.76 23.73 13.32
C VAL A 121 -38.77 25.04 14.13
N GLY A 122 -37.59 25.60 14.41
CA GLY A 122 -37.48 26.88 15.11
C GLY A 122 -38.14 28.04 14.34
N LYS A 123 -38.08 28.02 13.00
CA LYS A 123 -38.74 29.01 12.14
C LYS A 123 -40.24 28.79 12.00
N SER A 124 -40.71 27.54 11.97
CA SER A 124 -42.14 27.23 11.82
C SER A 124 -42.93 27.40 13.12
N GLY A 125 -42.25 27.38 14.27
CA GLY A 125 -42.89 27.42 15.60
C GLY A 125 -43.68 26.15 15.95
N GLN A 126 -43.69 25.14 15.06
CA GLN A 126 -44.40 23.88 15.23
C GLN A 126 -43.40 22.75 15.47
N ALA A 127 -43.34 22.26 16.71
CA ALA A 127 -42.46 21.16 17.12
C ALA A 127 -43.18 19.81 17.06
N GLY A 128 -43.68 19.43 15.87
CA GLY A 128 -44.31 18.13 15.66
C GLY A 128 -43.28 17.02 15.42
N LEU A 129 -43.44 15.85 16.07
CA LEU A 129 -42.59 14.66 15.83
C LEU A 129 -42.51 14.28 14.34
N ALA A 130 -43.63 14.37 13.62
CA ALA A 130 -43.67 14.09 12.18
C ALA A 130 -42.78 15.04 11.35
N GLN A 131 -42.55 16.26 11.85
CA GLN A 131 -41.77 17.30 11.16
C GLN A 131 -40.27 17.11 11.34
N VAL A 132 -39.84 16.44 12.42
CA VAL A 132 -38.43 16.13 12.72
C VAL A 132 -38.03 14.72 12.27
N ALA A 133 -38.95 13.75 12.35
CA ALA A 133 -38.65 12.34 12.11
C ALA A 133 -38.10 12.07 10.70
N THR A 134 -38.68 12.68 9.66
CA THR A 134 -38.21 12.48 8.27
C THR A 134 -36.82 13.08 8.04
N PRO A 135 -36.56 14.37 8.32
CA PRO A 135 -35.21 14.95 8.14
C PRO A 135 -34.11 14.25 8.95
N VAL A 136 -34.42 13.79 10.17
CA VAL A 136 -33.47 13.03 10.99
C VAL A 136 -33.17 11.66 10.38
N GLY A 137 -34.19 10.96 9.87
CA GLY A 137 -34.00 9.69 9.15
C GLY A 137 -33.15 9.87 7.89
N GLU A 138 -33.36 10.94 7.13
CA GLU A 138 -32.55 11.29 5.95
C GLU A 138 -31.10 11.59 6.31
N ALA A 139 -30.88 12.29 7.43
CA ALA A 139 -29.54 12.55 7.95
C ALA A 139 -28.79 11.24 8.22
N LEU A 140 -29.43 10.25 8.86
CA LEU A 140 -28.81 8.96 9.21
C LEU A 140 -28.29 8.16 8.01
N ILE A 141 -28.92 8.30 6.84
CA ILE A 141 -28.44 7.67 5.59
C ILE A 141 -27.00 8.11 5.29
N MET A 142 -26.66 9.35 5.61
CA MET A 142 -25.35 9.92 5.31
C MET A 142 -24.21 9.26 6.10
N THR A 143 -24.46 8.91 7.36
CA THR A 143 -23.52 8.09 8.15
C THR A 143 -23.42 6.67 7.60
N GLY A 144 -24.55 6.08 7.18
CA GLY A 144 -24.56 4.79 6.50
C GLY A 144 -23.68 4.79 5.25
N LEU A 145 -23.77 5.84 4.43
CA LEU A 145 -22.92 6.01 3.24
C LEU A 145 -21.44 6.19 3.60
N GLY A 146 -21.13 6.99 4.62
CA GLY A 146 -19.75 7.15 5.11
C GLY A 146 -19.12 5.83 5.52
N LEU A 147 -19.86 4.98 6.25
CA LEU A 147 -19.43 3.64 6.64
C LEU A 147 -19.32 2.69 5.44
N ALA A 148 -20.27 2.75 4.50
CA ALA A 148 -20.25 1.93 3.29
C ALA A 148 -19.03 2.21 2.40
N VAL A 149 -18.49 3.44 2.44
CA VAL A 149 -17.23 3.80 1.77
C VAL A 149 -16.01 3.41 2.61
N ALA A 150 -16.05 3.61 3.93
CA ALA A 150 -14.92 3.34 4.81
C ALA A 150 -14.58 1.85 4.95
N ILE A 151 -15.59 0.97 5.06
CA ILE A 151 -15.37 -0.45 5.31
C ILE A 151 -14.55 -1.12 4.19
N PRO A 152 -14.93 -0.98 2.90
CA PRO A 152 -14.11 -1.49 1.80
C PRO A 152 -12.71 -0.86 1.76
N ALA A 153 -12.57 0.43 2.07
CA ALA A 153 -11.28 1.11 2.08
C ALA A 153 -10.34 0.55 3.15
N VAL A 154 -10.84 0.28 4.37
CA VAL A 154 -10.07 -0.35 5.45
C VAL A 154 -9.63 -1.76 5.06
N LEU A 155 -10.54 -2.56 4.50
CA LEU A 155 -10.24 -3.92 4.06
C LEU A 155 -9.15 -3.92 2.97
N ALA A 156 -9.33 -3.09 1.94
CA ALA A 156 -8.39 -2.95 0.85
C ALA A 156 -7.01 -2.46 1.35
N TYR A 157 -6.97 -1.47 2.23
CA TYR A 157 -5.74 -1.00 2.88
C TYR A 157 -5.01 -2.14 3.61
N ASN A 158 -5.71 -2.86 4.48
CA ASN A 158 -5.11 -3.94 5.28
C ASN A 158 -4.59 -5.09 4.40
N ILE A 159 -5.32 -5.47 3.35
CA ILE A 159 -4.89 -6.49 2.39
C ILE A 159 -3.63 -6.03 1.65
N CYS A 160 -3.61 -4.79 1.15
CA CYS A 160 -2.46 -4.26 0.41
C CYS A 160 -1.21 -4.15 1.29
N VAL A 161 -1.35 -3.65 2.53
CA VAL A 161 -0.24 -3.57 3.49
C VAL A 161 0.31 -4.96 3.81
N ARG A 162 -0.57 -5.95 4.01
CA ARG A 162 -0.15 -7.33 4.28
C ARG A 162 0.60 -7.93 3.08
N ALA A 163 0.11 -7.70 1.87
CA ALA A 163 0.78 -8.15 0.65
C ALA A 163 2.17 -7.52 0.48
N ASN A 164 2.30 -6.20 0.70
CA ASN A 164 3.59 -5.50 0.64
C ASN A 164 4.60 -6.03 1.66
N ARG A 165 4.16 -6.31 2.89
CA ARG A 165 5.02 -6.89 3.92
C ARG A 165 5.54 -8.27 3.50
N GLY A 166 4.69 -9.09 2.90
CA GLY A 166 5.09 -10.39 2.34
C GLY A 166 6.13 -10.23 1.23
N LEU A 167 5.89 -9.33 0.27
CA LEU A 167 6.85 -9.04 -0.81
C LEU A 167 8.20 -8.55 -0.27
N ALA A 168 8.20 -7.67 0.73
CA ALA A 168 9.43 -7.17 1.33
C ALA A 168 10.23 -8.28 2.02
N HIS A 169 9.55 -9.23 2.68
CA HIS A 169 10.19 -10.40 3.29
C HIS A 169 10.80 -11.32 2.23
N ASP A 170 10.03 -11.66 1.18
CA ASP A 170 10.49 -12.50 0.06
C ASP A 170 11.72 -11.90 -0.64
N LEU A 171 11.77 -10.57 -0.79
CA LEU A 171 12.91 -9.85 -1.36
C LEU A 171 14.13 -9.91 -0.44
N GLN A 172 13.94 -9.75 0.87
CA GLN A 172 15.01 -9.79 1.86
C GLN A 172 15.63 -11.19 1.99
N ASP A 173 14.81 -12.24 1.94
CA ASP A 173 15.27 -13.63 1.97
C ASP A 173 16.12 -13.97 0.74
N GLN A 174 15.68 -13.56 -0.45
CA GLN A 174 16.44 -13.75 -1.69
C GLN A 174 17.74 -12.95 -1.71
N ALA A 175 17.68 -11.71 -1.23
CA ALA A 175 18.85 -10.87 -1.04
C ALA A 175 19.91 -11.58 -0.18
N HIS A 176 19.52 -12.13 0.97
CA HIS A 176 20.42 -12.86 1.86
C HIS A 176 20.95 -14.16 1.23
N SER A 177 20.10 -14.96 0.60
CA SER A 177 20.54 -16.23 -0.02
C SER A 177 21.56 -16.02 -1.13
N LEU A 178 21.41 -14.97 -1.94
CA LEU A 178 22.33 -14.64 -3.03
C LEU A 178 23.66 -14.09 -2.50
N LEU A 179 23.62 -13.34 -1.40
CA LEU A 179 24.82 -12.88 -0.70
C LEU A 179 25.61 -14.09 -0.14
N ILE A 180 24.90 -15.06 0.46
CA ILE A 180 25.49 -16.31 0.95
C ILE A 180 26.09 -17.14 -0.18
N ASP A 181 25.38 -17.36 -1.30
CA ASP A 181 25.90 -18.12 -2.45
C ASP A 181 27.15 -17.47 -3.03
N THR A 182 27.16 -16.13 -3.15
CA THR A 182 28.33 -15.38 -3.61
C THR A 182 29.52 -15.53 -2.66
N MET A 183 29.29 -15.57 -1.35
CA MET A 183 30.33 -15.81 -0.34
C MET A 183 30.88 -17.24 -0.39
N LEU A 184 30.00 -18.25 -0.52
CA LEU A 184 30.38 -19.66 -0.55
C LEU A 184 31.10 -20.06 -1.85
N GLN A 185 30.65 -19.56 -3.00
CA GLN A 185 31.36 -19.73 -4.28
C GLN A 185 32.76 -19.12 -4.23
N GLN A 186 32.96 -18.00 -3.53
CA GLN A 186 34.29 -17.41 -3.42
C GLN A 186 35.23 -18.19 -2.50
N ASP A 187 34.76 -18.66 -1.34
CA ASP A 187 35.59 -19.45 -0.42
C ASP A 187 36.09 -20.76 -1.08
N SER A 188 35.28 -21.32 -1.97
CA SER A 188 35.67 -22.47 -2.81
C SER A 188 36.67 -22.08 -3.91
N THR A 189 36.47 -20.97 -4.63
CA THR A 189 37.45 -20.49 -5.64
C THR A 189 38.82 -20.13 -5.05
N VAL A 190 38.85 -19.48 -3.89
CA VAL A 190 40.10 -19.13 -3.18
C VAL A 190 40.81 -20.38 -2.70
N LYS A 191 40.09 -21.38 -2.16
CA LYS A 191 40.68 -22.66 -1.75
C LYS A 191 41.22 -23.47 -2.93
N SER A 192 40.59 -23.40 -4.11
CA SER A 192 41.13 -24.04 -5.32
C SER A 192 42.39 -23.35 -5.83
N ASP A 193 42.40 -22.02 -5.90
CA ASP A 193 43.59 -21.28 -6.37
C ASP A 193 44.80 -21.49 -5.44
N VAL A 194 44.57 -21.54 -4.12
CA VAL A 194 45.62 -21.86 -3.14
C VAL A 194 46.13 -23.30 -3.32
N LYS A 195 45.25 -24.28 -3.51
CA LYS A 195 45.66 -25.68 -3.76
C LYS A 195 46.46 -25.84 -5.05
N THR A 196 46.04 -25.19 -6.12
CA THR A 196 46.70 -25.26 -7.43
C THR A 196 48.05 -24.55 -7.40
N ALA A 197 48.16 -23.39 -6.76
CA ALA A 197 49.43 -22.70 -6.55
C ALA A 197 50.38 -23.56 -5.69
N GLN A 198 49.89 -24.15 -4.60
CA GLN A 198 50.70 -24.97 -3.71
C GLN A 198 51.17 -26.28 -4.36
N GLN A 199 50.35 -26.93 -5.21
CA GLN A 199 50.78 -28.08 -6.02
C GLN A 199 51.83 -27.71 -7.08
N SER A 200 51.75 -26.50 -7.66
CA SER A 200 52.76 -26.02 -8.61
C SER A 200 54.14 -25.79 -7.97
N TYR A 201 54.20 -25.45 -6.68
CA TYR A 201 55.47 -25.28 -5.97
C TYR A 201 56.14 -26.61 -5.56
N VAL A 202 55.36 -27.69 -5.34
CA VAL A 202 55.91 -29.00 -4.94
C VAL A 202 56.40 -29.82 -6.15
N GLY A 203 55.86 -29.60 -7.35
CA GLY A 203 56.24 -30.32 -8.57
C GLY A 203 57.54 -29.85 -9.26
N GLY A 204 58.18 -28.77 -8.78
CA GLY A 204 59.37 -28.17 -9.39
C GLY A 204 60.72 -28.54 -8.75
N GLN A 205 60.75 -29.49 -7.81
CA GLN A 205 61.98 -29.89 -7.09
C GLN A 205 62.35 -31.38 -7.27
N ALA A 206 61.83 -32.06 -8.31
CA ALA A 206 62.20 -33.44 -8.64
C ALA A 206 63.22 -33.51 -9.77
#